data_AF-A0A928R134-F1
#
_entry.id   AF-A0A928R134-F1
#
_cell.length_a   1.000
_cell.length_b   1.000
_cell.length_c   1.000
_cell.angle_alpha   90.00
_cell.angle_beta   90.00
_cell.angle_gamma   90.00
#
_symmetry.space_group_name_H-M   'P 1'
#
loop_
_entity.id
_entity.type
_entity.pdbx_description
1 polymer ?
#
loop_
_entity_poly.entity_id
_entity_poly.type
_entity_poly.pdbx_seq_one_letter_code
_entity_poly.pdbx_strand_id
1 'polypeptide(L)'
;MVCPLGNPLLSLGPTKEKIHSETGNTNLKTVQDILTNLLKLLESELSQVTINIWFSEARAIAFQNNTLYISVPSQITKNNIEERYKEIMESKLYDMFSAEVHVVLMTPEEADLFENTEEEGGEYKEFTFERFVVGPSNRFAHAAAMAVAEKPAYQYNPLYIYGDSGLGKTHLLRAIENVIRKNKPGAKIVYITGEDFTIELISALRAQRTEEFRAKYRNADLLLIDDIQFIAGKKQTEEEFFHTFNYLHGANIQIVVTADHPPKEMYTLENRIRSRFEAGLLADIAHPDYETRMAIIKNKADLLGLDLSEKLCQHIAKSIKANIRQIEGTVKKLMAKQNLLHQVIDLDMVSEAIKDVLRDDPGVMMTPNLVVTEVSKFYGIEPDTIRSTSRRKEALVPRQVAMYLIREKIGLSLPEIGREFGKDHTTVMNAIRKVEEMMAKDPEFKAQIKDLSFDISREN
;
A
#
# COMPACT_ATOMS: atom_id res chain seq x y z
N MET A 1 -29.94 -36.20 -9.54
CA MET A 1 -28.84 -36.14 -10.53
C MET A 1 -28.85 -34.74 -11.09
N VAL A 2 -27.76 -34.01 -10.84
CA VAL A 2 -27.30 -32.75 -11.49
C VAL A 2 -28.17 -31.49 -11.29
N CYS A 3 -27.79 -30.67 -10.30
CA CYS A 3 -28.05 -29.23 -10.28
C CYS A 3 -26.89 -28.48 -10.97
N PRO A 4 -27.16 -27.48 -11.81
CA PRO A 4 -26.17 -26.52 -12.28
C PRO A 4 -26.57 -25.07 -11.92
N LEU A 5 -25.89 -24.41 -10.99
CA LEU A 5 -25.88 -22.95 -10.79
C LEU A 5 -24.52 -22.63 -10.12
N GLY A 6 -23.58 -21.83 -10.64
CA GLY A 6 -23.73 -20.57 -11.36
C GLY A 6 -23.75 -19.43 -10.32
N ASN A 7 -22.58 -18.94 -9.89
CA ASN A 7 -22.49 -17.87 -8.89
C ASN A 7 -22.13 -16.53 -9.58
N PRO A 8 -23.06 -15.55 -9.67
CA PRO A 8 -22.76 -14.19 -10.12
C PRO A 8 -22.20 -13.36 -8.95
N LEU A 9 -21.16 -12.57 -9.20
CA LEU A 9 -20.63 -11.58 -8.26
C LEU A 9 -21.70 -10.51 -8.00
N LEU A 10 -22.23 -10.44 -6.78
CA LEU A 10 -23.21 -9.43 -6.35
C LEU A 10 -22.47 -8.14 -5.96
N SER A 11 -22.46 -7.15 -6.85
CA SER A 11 -22.25 -5.74 -6.48
C SER A 11 -23.59 -5.02 -6.54
N LEU A 12 -24.07 -4.48 -5.42
CA LEU A 12 -25.29 -3.67 -5.38
C LEU A 12 -24.91 -2.23 -5.02
N GLY A 13 -25.08 -1.31 -5.97
CA GLY A 13 -24.97 0.13 -5.75
C GLY A 13 -26.30 0.74 -5.25
N PRO A 14 -26.32 2.05 -4.94
CA PRO A 14 -27.41 2.69 -4.19
C PRO A 14 -28.75 2.82 -4.94
N THR A 15 -28.88 2.43 -6.21
CA THR A 15 -30.19 2.49 -6.91
C THR A 15 -30.49 1.33 -7.88
N LYS A 16 -31.62 0.67 -7.57
CA LYS A 16 -32.56 -0.12 -8.42
C LYS A 16 -32.00 -0.88 -9.63
N GLU A 17 -31.45 -2.07 -9.42
CA GLU A 17 -31.55 -3.15 -10.41
C GLU A 17 -31.99 -4.47 -9.77
N LYS A 18 -32.98 -5.12 -10.40
CA LYS A 18 -33.66 -6.33 -9.91
C LYS A 18 -32.77 -7.55 -10.10
N ILE A 19 -32.72 -8.43 -9.11
CA ILE A 19 -32.26 -9.81 -9.25
C ILE A 19 -33.39 -10.74 -8.80
N HIS A 20 -33.76 -11.70 -9.64
CA HIS A 20 -34.63 -12.82 -9.27
C HIS A 20 -33.77 -13.98 -8.77
N SER A 21 -34.00 -14.45 -7.54
CA SER A 21 -33.48 -15.73 -7.05
C SER A 21 -34.57 -16.80 -7.09
N GLU A 22 -34.35 -17.84 -7.91
CA GLU A 22 -35.10 -19.09 -7.84
C GLU A 22 -34.45 -19.98 -6.77
N THR A 23 -34.78 -19.74 -5.50
CA THR A 23 -34.92 -20.73 -4.42
C THR A 23 -35.00 -19.99 -3.08
N GLY A 24 -36.11 -20.16 -2.34
CA GLY A 24 -36.14 -19.91 -0.89
C GLY A 24 -36.33 -18.45 -0.42
N ASN A 25 -37.50 -17.86 -0.68
CA ASN A 25 -38.19 -16.84 0.12
C ASN A 25 -37.38 -15.71 0.80
N THR A 26 -36.34 -15.17 0.16
CA THR A 26 -35.68 -13.92 0.57
C THR A 26 -35.65 -12.97 -0.61
N ASN A 27 -36.53 -11.97 -0.58
CA ASN A 27 -36.59 -10.90 -1.57
C ASN A 27 -35.44 -9.91 -1.27
N LEU A 28 -34.24 -10.16 -1.78
CA LEU A 28 -33.10 -9.23 -1.70
C LEU A 28 -33.12 -8.33 -2.94
N LYS A 29 -33.74 -7.15 -2.85
CA LYS A 29 -33.86 -6.19 -3.98
C LYS A 29 -32.93 -4.98 -3.84
N THR A 30 -32.41 -4.72 -2.64
CA THR A 30 -31.58 -3.57 -2.29
C THR A 30 -30.57 -3.94 -1.21
N VAL A 31 -29.49 -3.16 -1.07
CA VAL A 31 -28.52 -3.31 0.03
C VAL A 31 -29.21 -3.22 1.40
N GLN A 32 -30.25 -2.40 1.51
CA GLN A 32 -31.07 -2.29 2.73
C GLN A 32 -31.84 -3.58 3.06
N ASP A 33 -32.19 -4.41 2.07
CA ASP A 33 -32.83 -5.70 2.32
C ASP A 33 -31.88 -6.70 2.98
N ILE A 34 -30.57 -6.58 2.71
CA ILE A 34 -29.54 -7.39 3.37
C ILE A 34 -29.52 -7.09 4.87
N LEU A 35 -29.44 -5.81 5.24
CA LEU A 35 -29.50 -5.39 6.63
C LEU A 35 -30.83 -5.76 7.29
N THR A 36 -31.96 -5.60 6.59
CA THR A 36 -33.27 -5.95 7.13
C THR A 36 -33.38 -7.45 7.46
N ASN A 37 -32.84 -8.31 6.60
CA ASN A 37 -32.82 -9.75 6.84
C ASN A 37 -31.81 -10.14 7.91
N LEU A 38 -30.65 -9.47 7.98
CA LEU A 38 -29.69 -9.63 9.06
C LEU A 38 -30.33 -9.32 10.42
N LEU A 39 -31.02 -8.18 10.54
CA LEU A 39 -31.69 -7.79 11.79
C LEU A 39 -32.76 -8.82 12.22
N LYS A 40 -33.54 -9.37 11.27
CA LYS A 40 -34.50 -10.45 11.56
C LYS A 40 -33.83 -11.74 12.07
N LEU A 41 -32.65 -12.08 11.55
CA LEU A 41 -31.89 -13.23 12.05
C LEU A 41 -31.34 -12.97 13.45
N LEU A 42 -30.93 -11.73 13.73
CA LEU A 42 -30.46 -11.32 15.06
C LEU A 42 -31.58 -11.30 16.09
N GLU A 43 -32.85 -11.08 15.72
CA GLU A 43 -34.00 -11.20 16.63
C GLU A 43 -34.16 -12.61 17.24
N SER A 44 -33.54 -13.64 16.65
CA SER A 44 -33.50 -14.99 17.23
C SER A 44 -32.50 -15.15 18.38
N GLU A 45 -31.52 -14.25 18.51
CA GLU A 45 -30.43 -14.31 19.50
C GLU A 45 -30.37 -13.09 20.42
N LEU A 46 -30.95 -11.95 20.01
CA LEU A 46 -30.97 -10.69 20.74
C LEU A 46 -32.39 -10.29 21.14
N SER A 47 -32.51 -9.62 22.29
CA SER A 47 -33.80 -9.09 22.74
C SER A 47 -34.28 -7.95 21.86
N GLN A 48 -35.60 -7.77 21.74
CA GLN A 48 -36.19 -6.64 21.00
C GLN A 48 -35.71 -5.28 21.54
N VAL A 49 -35.44 -5.20 22.85
CA VAL A 49 -34.91 -3.99 23.49
C VAL A 49 -33.49 -3.70 22.99
N THR A 50 -32.64 -4.72 22.85
CA THR A 50 -31.29 -4.61 22.30
C THR A 50 -31.32 -4.15 20.84
N ILE A 51 -32.19 -4.75 20.02
CA ILE A 51 -32.35 -4.38 18.62
C ILE A 51 -32.80 -2.91 18.49
N ASN A 52 -33.80 -2.50 19.27
CA ASN A 52 -34.31 -1.13 19.22
C ASN A 52 -33.32 -0.08 19.72
N ILE A 53 -32.46 -0.40 20.70
CA ILE A 53 -31.47 0.55 21.22
C ILE A 53 -30.32 0.75 20.23
N TRP A 54 -29.79 -0.34 19.68
CA TRP A 54 -28.53 -0.28 18.92
C TRP A 54 -28.71 -0.22 17.41
N PHE A 55 -29.80 -0.77 16.87
CA PHE A 55 -29.97 -0.98 15.43
C PHE A 55 -31.18 -0.25 14.82
N SER A 56 -31.99 0.46 15.61
CA SER A 56 -33.19 1.14 15.12
C SER A 56 -32.93 2.22 14.07
N GLU A 57 -31.77 2.87 14.15
CA GLU A 57 -31.30 3.90 13.22
C GLU A 57 -30.17 3.39 12.31
N ALA A 58 -29.98 2.07 12.23
CA ALA A 58 -28.96 1.49 11.35
C ALA A 58 -29.42 1.52 9.88
N ARG A 59 -28.57 2.05 9.00
CA ARG A 59 -28.81 2.09 7.55
C ARG A 59 -27.70 1.35 6.82
N ALA A 60 -28.07 0.50 5.86
CA ALA A 60 -27.11 -0.14 4.98
C ALA A 60 -26.66 0.86 3.91
N ILE A 61 -25.36 1.02 3.77
CA ILE A 61 -24.75 2.01 2.87
C ILE A 61 -24.37 1.33 1.55
N ALA A 62 -23.52 0.32 1.62
CA ALA A 62 -23.05 -0.43 0.46
C ALA A 62 -22.76 -1.89 0.80
N PHE A 63 -22.72 -2.72 -0.23
CA PHE A 63 -22.27 -4.10 -0.14
C PHE A 63 -21.30 -4.39 -1.29
N GLN A 64 -20.01 -4.46 -0.97
CA GLN A 64 -18.94 -4.64 -1.95
C GLN A 64 -17.77 -5.39 -1.36
N ASN A 65 -17.03 -6.14 -2.20
CA ASN A 65 -15.86 -6.92 -1.77
C ASN A 65 -16.12 -7.79 -0.53
N ASN A 66 -17.28 -8.45 -0.47
CA ASN A 66 -17.72 -9.23 0.69
C ASN A 66 -17.78 -8.44 2.01
N THR A 67 -17.95 -7.12 1.94
CA THR A 67 -18.07 -6.24 3.10
C THR A 67 -19.41 -5.50 3.05
N LEU A 68 -20.18 -5.60 4.13
CA LEU A 68 -21.40 -4.85 4.36
C LEU A 68 -21.07 -3.59 5.19
N TYR A 69 -21.33 -2.43 4.60
CA TYR A 69 -21.14 -1.13 5.23
C TYR A 69 -22.45 -0.65 5.85
N ILE A 70 -22.45 -0.32 7.14
CA ILE A 70 -23.64 0.08 7.88
C ILE A 70 -23.36 1.40 8.61
N SER A 71 -24.19 2.41 8.37
CA SER A 71 -24.20 3.66 9.14
C SER A 71 -25.01 3.48 10.42
N VAL A 72 -24.46 3.97 11.53
CA VAL A 72 -25.08 3.98 12.87
C VAL A 72 -25.02 5.40 13.45
N PRO A 73 -25.97 5.80 14.31
CA PRO A 73 -26.21 7.22 14.62
C PRO A 73 -25.09 7.91 15.42
N SER A 74 -24.19 7.17 16.06
CA SER A 74 -23.10 7.77 16.85
C SER A 74 -21.88 6.85 16.98
N GLN A 75 -20.73 7.44 17.30
CA GLN A 75 -19.50 6.70 17.60
C GLN A 75 -19.67 5.73 18.79
N ILE A 76 -20.49 6.09 19.78
CA ILE A 76 -20.76 5.23 20.93
C ILE A 76 -21.51 3.98 20.49
N THR A 77 -22.50 4.14 19.61
CA THR A 77 -23.26 3.02 19.01
C THR A 77 -22.34 2.14 18.18
N LYS A 78 -21.48 2.74 17.35
CA LYS A 78 -20.46 2.05 16.53
C LYS A 78 -19.57 1.15 17.38
N ASN A 79 -18.89 1.72 18.38
CA ASN A 79 -17.97 0.96 19.24
C ASN A 79 -18.67 -0.19 19.97
N ASN A 80 -19.89 0.04 20.46
CA ASN A 80 -20.64 -0.97 21.21
C ASN A 80 -21.04 -2.16 20.32
N ILE A 81 -21.49 -1.89 19.09
CA ILE A 81 -21.86 -2.94 18.13
C ILE A 81 -20.61 -3.69 17.65
N GLU A 82 -19.50 -2.97 17.37
CA GLU A 82 -18.24 -3.59 16.97
C GLU A 82 -17.71 -4.55 18.03
N GLU A 83 -17.69 -4.14 19.30
CA GLU A 83 -17.14 -4.97 20.38
C GLU A 83 -18.03 -6.18 20.73
N ARG A 84 -19.35 -6.06 20.59
CA ARG A 84 -20.29 -7.05 21.17
C ARG A 84 -21.07 -7.87 20.17
N TYR A 85 -21.34 -7.32 18.98
CA TYR A 85 -22.31 -7.89 18.05
C TYR A 85 -21.73 -8.17 16.66
N LYS A 86 -20.55 -7.63 16.33
CA LYS A 86 -19.93 -7.82 15.01
C LYS A 86 -19.73 -9.28 14.63
N GLU A 87 -19.16 -10.10 15.51
CA GLU A 87 -18.91 -11.53 15.24
C GLU A 87 -20.22 -12.29 14.96
N ILE A 88 -21.27 -11.98 15.71
CA ILE A 88 -22.61 -12.58 15.53
C ILE A 88 -23.19 -12.14 14.19
N MET A 89 -23.05 -10.85 13.83
CA MET A 89 -23.51 -10.32 12.54
C MET A 89 -22.81 -11.01 11.36
N GLU A 90 -21.49 -11.15 11.41
CA GLU A 90 -20.70 -11.82 10.37
C GLU A 90 -21.05 -13.30 10.25
N SER A 91 -21.29 -13.98 11.38
CA SER A 91 -21.80 -15.36 11.41
C SER A 91 -23.18 -15.50 10.74
N LYS A 92 -24.13 -14.60 11.05
CA LYS A 92 -25.45 -14.61 10.40
C LYS A 92 -25.39 -14.24 8.92
N LEU A 93 -24.48 -13.35 8.52
CA LEU A 93 -24.26 -13.06 7.11
C LEU A 93 -23.64 -14.25 6.38
N TYR A 94 -22.77 -15.02 7.04
CA TYR A 94 -22.29 -16.30 6.50
C TYR A 94 -23.45 -17.28 6.28
N ASP A 95 -24.39 -17.41 7.23
CA ASP A 95 -25.59 -18.25 7.05
C ASP A 95 -26.44 -17.77 5.85
N MET A 96 -26.55 -16.44 5.65
CA MET A 96 -27.33 -15.86 4.56
C MET A 96 -26.71 -16.05 3.17
N PHE A 97 -25.40 -15.85 3.05
CA PHE A 97 -24.70 -15.81 1.77
C PHE A 97 -23.86 -17.05 1.47
N SER A 98 -23.70 -17.95 2.45
CA SER A 98 -22.77 -19.08 2.40
C SER A 98 -21.33 -18.65 2.04
N ALA A 99 -20.93 -17.44 2.45
CA ALA A 99 -19.64 -16.82 2.18
C ALA A 99 -19.23 -15.89 3.35
N GLU A 100 -17.93 -15.70 3.55
CA GLU A 100 -17.39 -14.87 4.65
C GLU A 100 -17.60 -13.38 4.39
N VAL A 101 -18.68 -12.83 4.94
CA VAL A 101 -19.01 -11.41 4.81
C VAL A 101 -18.56 -10.64 6.04
N HIS A 102 -17.77 -9.59 5.84
CA HIS A 102 -17.33 -8.67 6.88
C HIS A 102 -18.33 -7.54 7.12
N VAL A 103 -18.36 -7.02 8.34
CA VAL A 103 -19.17 -5.85 8.70
C VAL A 103 -18.27 -4.67 9.06
N VAL A 104 -18.50 -3.53 8.41
CA VAL A 104 -17.86 -2.25 8.73
C VAL A 104 -18.95 -1.28 9.16
N LEU A 105 -18.81 -0.72 10.37
CA LEU A 105 -19.71 0.29 10.89
C LEU A 105 -19.15 1.69 10.67
N MET A 106 -20.04 2.63 10.40
CA MET A 106 -19.70 4.02 10.10
C MET A 106 -20.59 4.98 10.89
N THR A 107 -20.07 6.15 11.28
CA THR A 107 -20.93 7.27 11.70
C THR A 107 -21.64 7.88 10.49
N PRO A 108 -22.68 8.73 10.68
CA PRO A 108 -23.33 9.39 9.56
C PRO A 108 -22.35 10.27 8.77
N GLU A 109 -21.38 10.92 9.43
CA GLU A 109 -20.37 11.72 8.72
C GLU A 109 -19.42 10.85 7.88
N GLU A 110 -19.00 9.68 8.40
CA GLU A 110 -18.18 8.72 7.67
C GLU A 110 -18.95 8.11 6.49
N ALA A 111 -20.25 7.85 6.67
CA ALA A 111 -21.12 7.34 5.63
C ALA A 111 -21.37 8.37 4.53
N ASP A 112 -21.58 9.65 4.88
CA ASP A 112 -21.71 10.73 3.90
C ASP A 112 -20.40 10.89 3.11
N LEU A 113 -19.23 10.83 3.76
CA LEU A 113 -17.94 10.85 3.07
C LEU A 113 -17.79 9.64 2.12
N PHE A 114 -18.20 8.46 2.56
CA PHE A 114 -18.15 7.23 1.77
C PHE A 114 -19.10 7.28 0.56
N GLU A 115 -20.36 7.70 0.75
CA GLU A 115 -21.35 7.84 -0.32
C GLU A 115 -20.97 8.95 -1.31
N ASN A 116 -20.41 10.08 -0.84
CA ASN A 116 -19.85 11.11 -1.74
C ASN A 116 -18.63 10.60 -2.53
N THR A 117 -17.88 9.66 -1.97
CA THR A 117 -16.77 8.99 -2.68
C THR A 117 -17.29 7.98 -3.71
N GLU A 118 -18.47 7.37 -3.48
CA GLU A 118 -19.10 6.38 -4.36
C GLU A 118 -20.00 6.97 -5.47
N GLU A 119 -20.76 8.04 -5.22
CA GLU A 119 -21.51 8.76 -6.27
C GLU A 119 -20.56 9.38 -7.32
N GLU A 120 -19.29 9.60 -6.96
CA GLU A 120 -18.22 9.97 -7.88
C GLU A 120 -17.22 8.86 -8.24
N GLY A 121 -17.34 7.60 -7.81
CA GLY A 121 -16.39 6.54 -8.21
C GLY A 121 -14.92 6.90 -7.95
N GLY A 122 -14.63 7.44 -6.76
CA GLY A 122 -13.43 8.20 -6.43
C GLY A 122 -12.11 7.42 -6.49
N GLU A 123 -12.01 6.20 -5.98
CA GLU A 123 -10.71 5.49 -5.96
C GLU A 123 -10.29 4.94 -7.33
N TYR A 124 -11.23 4.48 -8.15
CA TYR A 124 -10.91 3.95 -9.49
C TYR A 124 -10.68 5.04 -10.53
N LYS A 125 -11.22 6.26 -10.36
CA LYS A 125 -11.01 7.37 -11.31
C LYS A 125 -9.70 8.14 -11.06
N GLU A 126 -9.08 8.03 -9.89
CA GLU A 126 -7.82 8.74 -9.61
C GLU A 126 -6.60 8.16 -10.33
N PHE A 127 -6.52 6.83 -10.47
CA PHE A 127 -5.35 6.17 -11.04
C PHE A 127 -5.51 5.85 -12.53
N THR A 128 -5.50 6.89 -13.35
CA THR A 128 -5.59 6.79 -14.81
C THR A 128 -4.31 7.28 -15.48
N PHE A 129 -4.02 6.84 -16.71
CA PHE A 129 -2.84 7.32 -17.44
C PHE A 129 -2.92 8.83 -17.70
N GLU A 130 -4.13 9.35 -17.92
CA GLU A 130 -4.39 10.77 -18.15
C GLU A 130 -4.04 11.65 -16.93
N ARG A 131 -4.16 11.10 -15.72
CA ARG A 131 -3.80 11.78 -14.46
C ARG A 131 -2.35 11.52 -14.04
N PHE A 132 -1.61 10.68 -14.76
CA PHE A 132 -0.21 10.41 -14.46
C PHE A 132 0.69 11.45 -15.14
N VAL A 133 1.37 12.28 -14.34
CA VAL A 133 2.27 13.31 -14.89
C VAL A 133 3.58 12.67 -15.38
N VAL A 134 3.79 12.72 -16.70
CA VAL A 134 4.95 12.13 -17.36
C VAL A 134 6.13 13.11 -17.36
N GLY A 135 7.27 12.64 -16.86
CA GLY A 135 8.55 13.34 -16.87
C GLY A 135 9.70 12.42 -17.33
N PRO A 136 10.93 12.94 -17.48
CA PRO A 136 12.08 12.13 -17.90
C PRO A 136 12.30 10.88 -17.03
N SER A 137 12.05 10.97 -15.72
CA SER A 137 12.32 9.91 -14.74
C SER A 137 11.31 8.77 -14.72
N ASN A 138 10.16 8.91 -15.37
CA ASN A 138 9.07 7.92 -15.36
C ASN A 138 8.50 7.61 -16.76
N ARG A 139 9.01 8.29 -17.80
CA ARG A 139 8.53 8.16 -19.19
C ARG A 139 8.57 6.73 -19.70
N PHE A 140 9.64 6.00 -19.39
CA PHE A 140 9.81 4.64 -19.87
C PHE A 140 8.81 3.69 -19.20
N ALA A 141 8.68 3.73 -17.87
CA ALA A 141 7.68 2.95 -17.15
C ALA A 141 6.24 3.27 -17.59
N HIS A 142 5.93 4.55 -17.81
CA HIS A 142 4.63 4.97 -18.34
C HIS A 142 4.36 4.37 -19.72
N ALA A 143 5.32 4.46 -20.66
CA ALA A 143 5.17 3.91 -22.00
C ALA A 143 5.04 2.37 -21.99
N ALA A 144 5.81 1.70 -21.13
CA ALA A 144 5.73 0.25 -20.93
C ALA A 144 4.35 -0.18 -20.39
N ALA A 145 3.84 0.54 -19.39
CA ALA A 145 2.53 0.31 -18.81
C ALA A 145 1.40 0.52 -19.84
N MET A 146 1.46 1.59 -20.65
CA MET A 146 0.51 1.81 -21.73
C MET A 146 0.54 0.67 -22.77
N ALA A 147 1.74 0.23 -23.19
CA ALA A 147 1.86 -0.85 -24.17
C ALA A 147 1.26 -2.17 -23.66
N VAL A 148 1.46 -2.48 -22.37
CA VAL A 148 0.85 -3.64 -21.71
C VAL A 148 -0.67 -3.50 -21.59
N ALA A 149 -1.17 -2.30 -21.26
CA ALA A 149 -2.60 -2.05 -21.15
C ALA A 149 -3.33 -2.17 -22.51
N GLU A 150 -2.71 -1.70 -23.59
CA GLU A 150 -3.26 -1.78 -24.95
C GLU A 150 -3.21 -3.21 -25.51
N LYS A 151 -2.11 -3.92 -25.30
CA LYS A 151 -1.88 -5.28 -25.82
C LYS A 151 -1.35 -6.21 -24.72
N PRO A 152 -2.22 -6.67 -23.80
CA PRO A 152 -1.81 -7.56 -22.72
C PRO A 152 -1.19 -8.85 -23.25
N ALA A 153 -0.08 -9.26 -22.64
CA ALA A 153 0.72 -10.45 -22.90
C ALA A 153 1.22 -10.60 -24.34
N TYR A 154 1.34 -9.49 -25.09
CA TYR A 154 1.83 -9.53 -26.47
C TYR A 154 3.35 -9.43 -26.57
N GLN A 155 3.95 -8.36 -26.03
CA GLN A 155 5.40 -8.12 -26.11
C GLN A 155 6.11 -8.24 -24.76
N TYR A 156 5.44 -7.87 -23.67
CA TYR A 156 6.07 -7.69 -22.36
C TYR A 156 5.32 -8.51 -21.31
N ASN A 157 5.84 -9.71 -21.00
CA ASN A 157 5.27 -10.56 -19.96
C ASN A 157 6.38 -11.34 -19.22
N PRO A 158 6.63 -11.04 -17.94
CA PRO A 158 5.95 -10.03 -17.11
C PRO A 158 6.41 -8.60 -17.45
N LEU A 159 5.63 -7.60 -17.02
CA LEU A 159 6.11 -6.23 -16.83
C LEU A 159 6.49 -6.05 -15.36
N TYR A 160 7.71 -5.59 -15.11
CA TYR A 160 8.26 -5.38 -13.78
C TYR A 160 8.60 -3.91 -13.58
N ILE A 161 7.84 -3.21 -12.76
CA ILE A 161 7.99 -1.78 -12.49
C ILE A 161 8.67 -1.61 -11.14
N TYR A 162 9.77 -0.87 -11.06
CA TYR A 162 10.47 -0.68 -9.79
C TYR A 162 10.94 0.74 -9.54
N GLY A 163 11.16 1.08 -8.28
CA GLY A 163 11.61 2.40 -7.83
C GLY A 163 11.20 2.63 -6.38
N ASP A 164 11.71 3.68 -5.75
CA ASP A 164 11.42 3.97 -4.35
C ASP A 164 9.92 4.14 -4.05
N SER A 165 9.59 4.12 -2.76
CA SER A 165 8.23 4.32 -2.28
C SER A 165 7.64 5.67 -2.75
N GLY A 166 6.38 5.63 -3.19
CA GLY A 166 5.65 6.84 -3.55
C GLY A 166 6.11 7.54 -4.84
N LEU A 167 6.70 6.80 -5.78
CA LEU A 167 7.03 7.30 -7.12
C LEU A 167 5.95 7.03 -8.19
N GLY A 168 4.83 6.40 -7.81
CA GLY A 168 3.69 6.15 -8.71
C GLY A 168 3.60 4.74 -9.30
N LYS A 169 4.28 3.75 -8.70
CA LYS A 169 4.20 2.33 -9.07
C LYS A 169 2.75 1.81 -9.06
N THR A 170 2.07 1.95 -7.93
CA THR A 170 0.65 1.61 -7.75
C THR A 170 -0.25 2.34 -8.73
N HIS A 171 0.03 3.63 -9.01
CA HIS A 171 -0.74 4.41 -10.00
C HIS A 171 -0.68 3.76 -11.38
N LEU A 172 0.51 3.44 -11.88
CA LEU A 172 0.67 2.81 -13.19
C LEU A 172 -0.01 1.42 -13.23
N LEU A 173 0.13 0.64 -12.17
CA LEU A 173 -0.48 -0.68 -12.06
C LEU A 173 -2.02 -0.60 -12.12
N ARG A 174 -2.63 0.36 -11.41
CA ARG A 174 -4.07 0.64 -11.46
C ARG A 174 -4.53 1.27 -12.77
N ALA A 175 -3.69 2.07 -13.42
CA ALA A 175 -4.00 2.61 -14.74
C ALA A 175 -4.11 1.50 -15.81
N ILE A 176 -3.24 0.47 -15.73
CA ILE A 176 -3.34 -0.74 -16.57
C ILE A 176 -4.67 -1.45 -16.32
N GLU A 177 -5.03 -1.68 -15.05
CA GLU A 177 -6.31 -2.27 -14.66
C GLU A 177 -7.49 -1.52 -15.29
N ASN A 178 -7.51 -0.19 -15.13
CA ASN A 178 -8.58 0.67 -15.60
C ASN A 178 -8.79 0.59 -17.12
N VAL A 179 -7.70 0.63 -17.90
CA VAL A 179 -7.78 0.48 -19.36
C VAL A 179 -8.29 -0.90 -19.76
N ILE A 180 -7.79 -1.96 -19.12
CA ILE A 180 -8.21 -3.33 -19.45
C ILE A 180 -9.67 -3.56 -19.07
N ARG A 181 -10.11 -3.09 -17.90
CA ARG A 181 -11.51 -3.18 -17.44
C ARG A 181 -12.45 -2.41 -18.35
N LYS A 182 -12.03 -1.23 -18.84
CA LYS A 182 -12.80 -0.44 -19.83
C LYS A 182 -12.92 -1.18 -21.16
N ASN A 183 -11.85 -1.81 -21.64
CA ASN A 183 -11.83 -2.52 -22.93
C ASN A 183 -12.51 -3.90 -22.86
N LYS A 184 -12.45 -4.56 -21.70
CA LYS A 184 -13.00 -5.89 -21.43
C LYS A 184 -13.67 -5.92 -20.04
N PRO A 185 -14.94 -5.46 -19.92
CA PRO A 185 -15.63 -5.38 -18.62
C PRO A 185 -15.78 -6.71 -17.88
N GLY A 186 -15.77 -7.84 -18.60
CA GLY A 186 -15.85 -9.18 -18.02
C GLY A 186 -14.51 -9.83 -17.69
N ALA A 187 -13.37 -9.13 -17.86
CA ALA A 187 -12.06 -9.68 -17.57
C ALA A 187 -11.89 -9.94 -16.07
N LYS A 188 -11.37 -11.11 -15.72
CA LYS A 188 -11.03 -11.50 -14.35
C LYS A 188 -9.68 -10.89 -13.97
N ILE A 189 -9.71 -9.67 -13.44
CA ILE A 189 -8.51 -8.96 -12.99
C ILE A 189 -8.28 -9.26 -11.51
N VAL A 190 -7.07 -9.73 -11.18
CA VAL A 190 -6.64 -9.89 -9.79
C VAL A 190 -5.59 -8.84 -9.49
N TYR A 191 -5.94 -7.90 -8.61
CA TYR A 191 -5.01 -7.01 -7.95
C TYR A 191 -4.74 -7.53 -6.54
N ILE A 192 -3.47 -7.57 -6.13
CA ILE A 192 -3.10 -7.92 -4.76
C ILE A 192 -1.75 -7.33 -4.37
N THR A 193 -1.53 -7.08 -3.07
CA THR A 193 -0.19 -6.77 -2.56
C THR A 193 0.59 -8.06 -2.23
N GLY A 194 1.92 -8.01 -2.21
CA GLY A 194 2.74 -9.15 -1.78
C GLY A 194 2.42 -9.62 -0.33
N GLU A 195 2.04 -8.68 0.53
CA GLU A 195 1.62 -8.96 1.90
C GLU A 195 0.27 -9.69 1.94
N ASP A 196 -0.76 -9.15 1.26
CA ASP A 196 -2.10 -9.76 1.22
C ASP A 196 -2.06 -11.15 0.59
N PHE A 197 -1.22 -11.36 -0.43
CA PHE A 197 -1.01 -12.68 -1.02
C PHE A 197 -0.50 -13.70 0.01
N THR A 198 0.39 -13.26 0.91
CA THR A 198 0.85 -14.08 2.04
C THR A 198 -0.31 -14.41 2.98
N ILE A 199 -1.08 -13.39 3.38
CA ILE A 199 -2.16 -13.51 4.35
C ILE A 199 -3.24 -14.46 3.81
N GLU A 200 -3.67 -14.26 2.56
CA GLU A 200 -4.65 -15.12 1.90
C GLU A 200 -4.17 -16.58 1.79
N LEU A 201 -2.90 -16.80 1.48
CA LEU A 201 -2.34 -18.16 1.42
C LEU A 201 -2.38 -18.83 2.80
N ILE A 202 -1.98 -18.12 3.86
CA ILE A 202 -2.01 -18.64 5.23
C ILE A 202 -3.45 -19.00 5.64
N SER A 203 -4.40 -18.11 5.36
CA SER A 203 -5.83 -18.34 5.63
C SER A 203 -6.36 -19.55 4.87
N ALA A 204 -6.04 -19.68 3.57
CA ALA A 204 -6.44 -20.82 2.76
C ALA A 204 -5.83 -22.15 3.25
N LEU A 205 -4.57 -22.15 3.70
CA LEU A 205 -3.94 -23.34 4.29
C LEU A 205 -4.61 -23.74 5.60
N ARG A 206 -4.89 -22.78 6.49
CA ARG A 206 -5.59 -23.04 7.76
C ARG A 206 -7.00 -23.59 7.53
N ALA A 207 -7.71 -23.05 6.55
CA ALA A 207 -9.07 -23.47 6.20
C ALA A 207 -9.11 -24.72 5.29
N GLN A 208 -7.97 -25.27 4.88
CA GLN A 208 -7.88 -26.36 3.88
C GLN A 208 -8.55 -26.03 2.52
N ARG A 209 -8.58 -24.75 2.14
CA ARG A 209 -9.17 -24.21 0.90
C ARG A 209 -8.09 -23.81 -0.13
N THR A 210 -6.96 -24.50 -0.17
CA THR A 210 -5.85 -24.16 -1.09
C THR A 210 -6.23 -24.24 -2.57
N GLU A 211 -7.17 -25.11 -2.93
CA GLU A 211 -7.66 -25.20 -4.32
C GLU A 211 -8.48 -23.98 -4.74
N GLU A 212 -9.27 -23.40 -3.82
CA GLU A 212 -10.01 -22.16 -4.08
C GLU A 212 -9.05 -20.98 -4.24
N PHE A 213 -8.03 -20.90 -3.38
CA PHE A 213 -6.94 -19.94 -3.52
C PHE A 213 -6.30 -20.05 -4.91
N ARG A 214 -5.90 -21.25 -5.32
CA ARG A 214 -5.30 -21.46 -6.65
C ARG A 214 -6.25 -21.07 -7.78
N ALA A 215 -7.53 -21.43 -7.67
CA ALA A 215 -8.54 -21.07 -8.66
C ALA A 215 -8.72 -19.56 -8.80
N LYS A 216 -8.65 -18.79 -7.71
CA LYS A 216 -8.71 -17.32 -7.73
C LYS A 216 -7.60 -16.73 -8.60
N TYR A 217 -6.35 -17.14 -8.37
CA TYR A 217 -5.21 -16.54 -9.09
C TYR A 217 -4.98 -17.14 -10.48
N ARG A 218 -5.14 -18.45 -10.64
CA ARG A 218 -4.82 -19.15 -11.90
C ARG A 218 -5.90 -18.98 -12.97
N ASN A 219 -7.13 -18.62 -12.60
CA ASN A 219 -8.20 -18.30 -13.56
C ASN A 219 -8.28 -16.81 -13.92
N ALA A 220 -7.28 -16.00 -13.55
CA ALA A 220 -7.22 -14.59 -13.88
C ALA A 220 -6.90 -14.37 -15.36
N ASP A 221 -7.44 -13.30 -15.94
CA ASP A 221 -7.07 -12.76 -17.26
C ASP A 221 -5.95 -11.71 -17.16
N LEU A 222 -5.68 -11.22 -15.95
CA LEU A 222 -4.63 -10.27 -15.61
C LEU A 222 -4.27 -10.44 -14.13
N LEU A 223 -2.98 -10.62 -13.84
CA LEU A 223 -2.46 -10.61 -12.48
C LEU A 223 -1.60 -9.36 -12.25
N LEU A 224 -2.01 -8.54 -11.31
CA LEU A 224 -1.32 -7.34 -10.86
C LEU A 224 -0.87 -7.55 -9.41
N ILE A 225 0.45 -7.57 -9.18
CA ILE A 225 1.00 -7.68 -7.84
C ILE A 225 1.71 -6.39 -7.48
N ASP A 226 1.25 -5.73 -6.43
CA ASP A 226 1.91 -4.56 -5.85
C ASP A 226 2.89 -4.98 -4.75
N ASP A 227 4.02 -4.30 -4.64
CA ASP A 227 5.04 -4.47 -3.61
C ASP A 227 5.47 -5.94 -3.36
N ILE A 228 5.99 -6.59 -4.42
CA ILE A 228 6.44 -8.00 -4.37
C ILE A 228 7.55 -8.27 -3.35
N GLN A 229 8.29 -7.24 -2.90
CA GLN A 229 9.30 -7.35 -1.87
C GLN A 229 8.78 -7.99 -0.57
N PHE A 230 7.48 -7.86 -0.27
CA PHE A 230 6.89 -8.42 0.94
C PHE A 230 6.74 -9.94 0.96
N ILE A 231 6.93 -10.63 -0.17
CA ILE A 231 6.98 -12.11 -0.17
C ILE A 231 8.38 -12.66 0.14
N ALA A 232 9.42 -11.84 0.06
CA ALA A 232 10.80 -12.32 0.17
C ALA A 232 11.11 -12.86 1.58
N GLY A 233 11.79 -14.00 1.64
CA GLY A 233 12.06 -14.76 2.87
C GLY A 233 10.90 -15.65 3.33
N LYS A 234 9.71 -15.55 2.73
CA LYS A 234 8.54 -16.35 3.10
C LYS A 234 8.43 -17.58 2.19
N LYS A 235 9.25 -18.61 2.46
CA LYS A 235 9.44 -19.79 1.59
C LYS A 235 8.16 -20.39 1.00
N GLN A 236 7.14 -20.65 1.82
CA GLN A 236 5.87 -21.22 1.33
C GLN A 236 5.12 -20.28 0.39
N THR A 237 5.14 -18.98 0.68
CA THR A 237 4.54 -17.94 -0.15
C THR A 237 5.29 -17.78 -1.47
N GLU A 238 6.63 -17.77 -1.42
CA GLU A 238 7.48 -17.73 -2.62
C GLU A 238 7.24 -18.95 -3.52
N GLU A 239 7.08 -20.14 -2.93
CA GLU A 239 6.81 -21.36 -3.67
C GLU A 239 5.45 -21.33 -4.38
N GLU A 240 4.36 -20.99 -3.68
CA GLU A 240 3.02 -20.93 -4.29
C GLU A 240 2.93 -19.76 -5.31
N PHE A 241 3.59 -18.64 -5.04
CA PHE A 241 3.74 -17.56 -6.01
C PHE A 241 4.45 -18.04 -7.28
N PHE A 242 5.59 -18.74 -7.14
CA PHE A 242 6.35 -19.26 -8.28
C PHE A 242 5.50 -20.21 -9.14
N HIS A 243 4.71 -21.08 -8.53
CA HIS A 243 3.81 -21.98 -9.27
C HIS A 243 2.69 -21.21 -9.98
N THR A 244 2.07 -20.25 -9.31
CA THR A 244 1.03 -19.39 -9.89
C THR A 244 1.57 -18.56 -11.06
N PHE A 245 2.75 -17.95 -10.89
CA PHE A 245 3.44 -17.21 -11.94
C PHE A 245 3.67 -18.08 -13.17
N ASN A 246 4.24 -19.27 -13.01
CA ASN A 246 4.54 -20.14 -14.15
C ASN A 246 3.28 -20.63 -14.86
N TYR A 247 2.20 -20.89 -14.12
CA TYR A 247 0.93 -21.29 -14.69
C TYR A 247 0.38 -20.18 -15.61
N LEU A 248 0.30 -18.95 -15.09
CA LEU A 248 -0.22 -17.80 -15.83
C LEU A 248 0.68 -17.42 -17.01
N HIS A 249 1.99 -17.39 -16.79
CA HIS A 249 2.97 -17.08 -17.84
C HIS A 249 2.91 -18.11 -18.97
N GLY A 250 2.83 -19.41 -18.65
CA GLY A 250 2.68 -20.48 -19.63
C GLY A 250 1.35 -20.45 -20.40
N ALA A 251 0.29 -19.91 -19.78
CA ALA A 251 -1.00 -19.67 -20.42
C ALA A 251 -1.06 -18.33 -21.20
N ASN A 252 0.07 -17.61 -21.29
CA ASN A 252 0.17 -16.27 -21.88
C ASN A 252 -0.83 -15.25 -21.28
N ILE A 253 -1.05 -15.35 -19.97
CA ILE A 253 -1.81 -14.35 -19.20
C ILE A 253 -0.86 -13.24 -18.76
N GLN A 254 -1.31 -11.98 -18.84
CA GLN A 254 -0.49 -10.83 -18.49
C GLN A 254 -0.22 -10.81 -16.98
N ILE A 255 1.06 -10.67 -16.62
CA ILE A 255 1.52 -10.45 -15.25
C ILE A 255 2.20 -9.09 -15.19
N VAL A 256 1.81 -8.26 -14.22
CA VAL A 256 2.49 -7.01 -13.89
C VAL A 256 2.87 -7.05 -12.42
N VAL A 257 4.11 -6.70 -12.12
CA VAL A 257 4.67 -6.73 -10.77
C VAL A 257 5.30 -5.38 -10.48
N THR A 258 5.09 -4.86 -9.27
CA THR A 258 5.85 -3.71 -8.78
C THR A 258 6.81 -4.13 -7.66
N ALA A 259 7.89 -3.37 -7.49
CA ALA A 259 8.84 -3.54 -6.41
C ALA A 259 9.55 -2.24 -6.01
N ASP A 260 10.18 -2.22 -4.85
CA ASP A 260 11.07 -1.10 -4.48
C ASP A 260 12.45 -1.18 -5.15
N HIS A 261 12.90 -2.39 -5.51
CA HIS A 261 14.24 -2.64 -6.02
C HIS A 261 14.22 -3.48 -7.30
N PRO A 262 15.27 -3.41 -8.15
CA PRO A 262 15.39 -4.31 -9.28
C PRO A 262 15.59 -5.77 -8.80
N PRO A 263 15.23 -6.79 -9.61
CA PRO A 263 15.29 -8.19 -9.18
C PRO A 263 16.69 -8.62 -8.71
N LYS A 264 17.76 -8.09 -9.31
CA LYS A 264 19.16 -8.39 -8.95
C LYS A 264 19.52 -8.00 -7.52
N GLU A 265 18.81 -7.04 -6.95
CA GLU A 265 19.06 -6.51 -5.60
C GLU A 265 18.17 -7.15 -4.53
N MET A 266 17.21 -8.00 -4.92
CA MET A 266 16.34 -8.74 -4.01
C MET A 266 17.00 -10.03 -3.51
N TYR A 267 18.08 -9.91 -2.72
CA TYR A 267 18.90 -11.06 -2.31
C TYR A 267 18.13 -12.12 -1.50
N THR A 268 17.14 -11.70 -0.72
CA THR A 268 16.27 -12.57 0.10
C THR A 268 15.24 -13.35 -0.71
N LEU A 269 14.95 -12.91 -1.94
CA LEU A 269 14.02 -13.57 -2.84
C LEU A 269 14.72 -14.73 -3.57
N GLU A 270 14.03 -15.85 -3.74
CA GLU A 270 14.57 -17.02 -4.44
C GLU A 270 15.07 -16.67 -5.86
N ASN A 271 16.27 -17.17 -6.20
CA ASN A 271 16.91 -16.93 -7.50
C ASN A 271 15.98 -17.25 -8.69
N ARG A 272 15.18 -18.31 -8.59
CA ARG A 272 14.26 -18.71 -9.67
C ARG A 272 13.14 -17.71 -9.92
N ILE A 273 12.69 -16.98 -8.90
CA ILE A 273 11.68 -15.92 -9.06
C ILE A 273 12.35 -14.69 -9.70
N ARG A 274 13.53 -14.30 -9.21
CA ARG A 274 14.33 -13.20 -9.80
C ARG A 274 14.60 -13.42 -11.28
N SER A 275 15.04 -14.62 -11.68
CA SER A 275 15.26 -14.95 -13.10
C SER A 275 14.00 -14.79 -13.95
N ARG A 276 12.80 -15.06 -13.40
CA ARG A 276 11.53 -14.87 -14.13
C ARG A 276 11.18 -13.41 -14.32
N PHE A 277 11.46 -12.57 -13.32
CA PHE A 277 11.28 -11.13 -13.44
C PHE A 277 12.27 -10.53 -14.45
N GLU A 278 13.53 -10.95 -14.41
CA GLU A 278 14.57 -10.49 -15.37
C GLU A 278 14.31 -10.90 -16.81
N ALA A 279 13.56 -11.98 -17.04
CA ALA A 279 13.16 -12.41 -18.38
C ALA A 279 12.05 -11.53 -19.00
N GLY A 280 11.40 -10.69 -18.20
CA GLY A 280 10.38 -9.74 -18.64
C GLY A 280 10.92 -8.36 -19.02
N LEU A 281 10.03 -7.38 -19.06
CA LEU A 281 10.41 -5.98 -19.24
C LEU A 281 10.63 -5.31 -17.87
N LEU A 282 11.86 -4.90 -17.59
CA LEU A 282 12.21 -4.12 -16.41
C LEU A 282 12.03 -2.63 -16.72
N ALA A 283 11.23 -1.91 -15.93
CA ALA A 283 11.01 -0.49 -16.08
C ALA A 283 11.20 0.25 -14.75
N ASP A 284 12.16 1.16 -14.71
CA ASP A 284 12.45 1.96 -13.53
C ASP A 284 11.59 3.24 -13.47
N ILE A 285 11.31 3.66 -12.23
CA ILE A 285 10.78 4.97 -11.90
C ILE A 285 11.76 5.62 -10.93
N ALA A 286 12.30 6.77 -11.33
CA ALA A 286 13.18 7.58 -10.50
C ALA A 286 12.47 8.84 -9.99
N HIS A 287 13.10 9.48 -9.00
CA HIS A 287 12.64 10.74 -8.43
C HIS A 287 12.36 11.79 -9.51
N PRO A 288 11.19 12.46 -9.49
CA PRO A 288 10.85 13.47 -10.48
C PRO A 288 11.79 14.69 -10.37
N ASP A 289 12.13 15.26 -11.52
CA ASP A 289 12.85 16.54 -11.58
C ASP A 289 11.97 17.71 -11.10
N TYR A 290 12.56 18.91 -10.99
CA TYR A 290 11.84 20.07 -10.49
C TYR A 290 10.59 20.41 -11.32
N GLU A 291 10.72 20.35 -12.64
CA GLU A 291 9.62 20.65 -13.57
C GLU A 291 8.47 19.64 -13.44
N THR A 292 8.81 18.35 -13.34
CA THR A 292 7.84 17.28 -13.14
C THR A 292 7.16 17.42 -11.78
N ARG A 293 7.89 17.76 -10.71
CA ARG A 293 7.28 18.04 -9.39
C ARG A 293 6.32 19.22 -9.44
N MET A 294 6.70 20.31 -10.11
CA MET A 294 5.83 21.48 -10.31
C MET A 294 4.53 21.10 -11.02
N ALA A 295 4.62 20.29 -12.08
CA ALA A 295 3.47 19.81 -12.82
C ALA A 295 2.58 18.90 -11.96
N ILE A 296 3.16 18.00 -11.17
CA ILE A 296 2.44 17.14 -10.21
C ILE A 296 1.68 17.98 -9.18
N ILE A 297 2.33 18.98 -8.57
CA ILE A 297 1.70 19.84 -7.55
C ILE A 297 0.51 20.59 -8.15
N LYS A 298 0.69 21.20 -9.33
CA LYS A 298 -0.39 21.94 -10.01
C LYS A 298 -1.56 21.01 -10.33
N ASN A 299 -1.29 19.86 -10.96
CA ASN A 299 -2.34 18.90 -11.30
C ASN A 299 -3.10 18.41 -10.06
N LYS A 300 -2.40 18.12 -8.96
CA LYS A 300 -3.03 17.69 -7.70
C LYS A 300 -3.83 18.81 -7.04
N ALA A 301 -3.37 20.05 -7.11
CA ALA A 301 -4.11 21.21 -6.61
C ALA A 301 -5.39 21.43 -7.42
N ASP A 302 -5.29 21.40 -8.75
CA ASP A 302 -6.42 21.54 -9.66
C ASP A 302 -7.49 20.46 -9.41
N LEU A 303 -7.07 19.21 -9.23
CA LEU A 303 -7.96 18.08 -8.91
C LEU A 303 -8.72 18.26 -7.60
N LEU A 304 -8.12 18.94 -6.62
CA LEU A 304 -8.71 19.20 -5.30
C LEU A 304 -9.40 20.57 -5.22
N GLY A 305 -9.53 21.28 -6.34
CA GLY A 305 -10.14 22.62 -6.39
C GLY A 305 -9.35 23.69 -5.64
N LEU A 306 -8.05 23.46 -5.42
CA LEU A 306 -7.15 24.33 -4.69
C LEU A 306 -6.47 25.33 -5.63
N ASP A 307 -6.76 26.62 -5.46
CA ASP A 307 -6.02 27.67 -6.14
C ASP A 307 -4.69 27.95 -5.43
N LEU A 308 -3.61 27.34 -5.93
CA LEU A 308 -2.25 27.58 -5.46
C LEU A 308 -1.51 28.49 -6.42
N SER A 309 -1.11 29.67 -5.94
CA SER A 309 -0.25 30.55 -6.72
C SER A 309 1.08 29.87 -7.07
N GLU A 310 1.67 30.27 -8.20
CA GLU A 310 2.93 29.67 -8.67
C GLU A 310 4.04 29.73 -7.61
N LYS A 311 4.12 30.83 -6.85
CA LYS A 311 5.08 31.00 -5.75
C LYS A 311 4.94 29.92 -4.68
N LEU A 312 3.71 29.52 -4.34
CA LEU A 312 3.44 28.47 -3.36
C LEU A 312 3.80 27.09 -3.92
N CYS A 313 3.44 26.79 -5.17
CA CYS A 313 3.87 25.56 -5.83
C CYS A 313 5.39 25.44 -5.88
N GLN A 314 6.10 26.53 -6.21
CA GLN A 314 7.56 26.55 -6.22
C GLN A 314 8.16 26.28 -4.83
N HIS A 315 7.52 26.77 -3.77
CA HIS A 315 7.94 26.52 -2.39
C HIS A 315 7.78 25.04 -2.01
N ILE A 316 6.65 24.42 -2.36
CA ILE A 316 6.41 22.98 -2.16
C ILE A 316 7.44 22.15 -2.95
N ALA A 317 7.64 22.44 -4.24
CA ALA A 317 8.55 21.70 -5.12
C ALA A 317 10.04 21.77 -4.72
N LYS A 318 10.44 22.87 -4.06
CA LYS A 318 11.80 23.04 -3.51
C LYS A 318 11.99 22.31 -2.19
N SER A 319 10.93 22.22 -1.38
CA SER A 319 10.96 21.63 -0.05
C SER A 319 10.80 20.11 -0.08
N ILE A 320 9.94 19.59 -0.95
CA ILE A 320 9.66 18.16 -1.09
C ILE A 320 10.35 17.64 -2.36
N LYS A 321 11.36 16.80 -2.18
CA LYS A 321 12.19 16.29 -3.29
C LYS A 321 12.07 14.79 -3.54
N ALA A 322 11.72 14.01 -2.52
CA ALA A 322 11.90 12.56 -2.54
C ALA A 322 10.61 11.76 -2.81
N ASN A 323 9.43 12.24 -2.43
CA ASN A 323 8.23 11.39 -2.48
C ASN A 323 7.00 12.16 -2.99
N ILE A 324 6.31 11.61 -3.99
CA ILE A 324 5.09 12.21 -4.54
C ILE A 324 3.93 12.10 -3.54
N ARG A 325 3.91 11.07 -2.68
CA ARG A 325 2.94 10.97 -1.58
C ARG A 325 3.04 12.14 -0.61
N GLN A 326 4.25 12.65 -0.35
CA GLN A 326 4.45 13.83 0.50
C GLN A 326 3.89 15.10 -0.16
N ILE A 327 4.06 15.23 -1.48
CA ILE A 327 3.41 16.30 -2.26
C ILE A 327 1.90 16.19 -2.12
N GLU A 328 1.33 14.99 -2.36
CA GLU A 328 -0.10 14.76 -2.27
C GLU A 328 -0.66 15.04 -0.87
N GLY A 329 0.01 14.54 0.18
CA GLY A 329 -0.35 14.78 1.57
C GLY A 329 -0.32 16.27 1.92
N THR A 330 0.66 17.01 1.41
CA THR A 330 0.75 18.46 1.61
C THR A 330 -0.43 19.18 0.96
N VAL A 331 -0.75 18.86 -0.29
CA VAL A 331 -1.88 19.48 -1.00
C VAL A 331 -3.22 19.10 -0.33
N LYS A 332 -3.42 17.83 0.05
CA LYS A 332 -4.61 17.38 0.79
C LYS A 332 -4.75 18.10 2.15
N LYS A 333 -3.65 18.30 2.87
CA LYS A 333 -3.67 19.03 4.16
C LYS A 333 -4.02 20.50 3.98
N LEU A 334 -3.53 21.13 2.92
CA LEU A 334 -3.90 22.50 2.56
C LEU A 334 -5.38 22.62 2.23
N MET A 335 -5.91 21.68 1.43
CA MET A 335 -7.35 21.58 1.12
C MET A 335 -8.16 21.46 2.41
N ALA A 336 -7.80 20.53 3.28
CA ALA A 336 -8.50 20.30 4.53
C ALA A 336 -8.51 21.55 5.42
N LYS A 337 -7.37 22.24 5.59
CA LYS A 337 -7.32 23.47 6.36
C LYS A 337 -8.13 24.62 5.71
N GLN A 338 -8.13 24.74 4.38
CA GLN A 338 -8.96 25.74 3.70
C GLN A 338 -10.45 25.45 3.89
N ASN A 339 -10.88 24.19 3.75
CA ASN A 339 -12.29 23.81 3.83
C ASN A 339 -12.83 23.78 5.26
N LEU A 340 -12.05 23.27 6.21
CA LEU A 340 -12.49 23.09 7.61
C LEU A 340 -12.28 24.35 8.45
N LEU A 341 -11.23 25.14 8.18
CA LEU A 341 -10.87 26.31 8.99
C LEU A 341 -11.10 27.64 8.25
N HIS A 342 -11.55 27.61 7.00
CA HIS A 342 -11.76 28.79 6.14
C HIS A 342 -10.53 29.72 6.07
N GLN A 343 -9.32 29.14 6.18
CA GLN A 343 -8.06 29.87 6.14
C GLN A 343 -7.63 30.17 4.71
N VAL A 344 -7.04 31.34 4.51
CA VAL A 344 -6.39 31.70 3.24
C VAL A 344 -5.06 30.99 3.14
N ILE A 345 -4.77 30.41 1.97
CA ILE A 345 -3.52 29.70 1.76
C ILE A 345 -2.39 30.68 1.50
N ASP A 346 -1.52 30.84 2.49
CA ASP A 346 -0.31 31.63 2.42
C ASP A 346 0.96 30.79 2.61
N LEU A 347 2.12 31.45 2.56
CA LEU A 347 3.41 30.78 2.64
C LEU A 347 3.68 30.14 4.00
N ASP A 348 3.11 30.70 5.08
CA ASP A 348 3.29 30.19 6.43
C ASP A 348 2.47 28.91 6.62
N MET A 349 1.21 28.91 6.16
CA MET A 349 0.34 27.74 6.13
C MET A 349 0.93 26.59 5.31
N VAL A 350 1.49 26.88 4.13
CA VAL A 350 2.20 25.88 3.30
C VAL A 350 3.42 25.34 4.03
N SER A 351 4.20 26.20 4.68
CA SER A 351 5.39 25.77 5.41
C SER A 351 5.04 24.89 6.62
N GLU A 352 3.94 25.19 7.31
CA GLU A 352 3.42 24.36 8.38
C GLU A 352 2.91 23.01 7.86
N ALA A 353 2.12 23.01 6.78
CA ALA A 353 1.63 21.78 6.17
C ALA A 353 2.77 20.85 5.71
N ILE A 354 3.82 21.41 5.11
CA ILE A 354 5.03 20.65 4.74
C ILE A 354 5.71 20.09 5.98
N LYS A 355 5.92 20.90 7.02
CA LYS A 355 6.57 20.44 8.26
C LYS A 355 5.80 19.29 8.90
N ASP A 356 4.48 19.39 8.91
CA ASP A 356 3.67 18.34 9.48
C ASP A 356 3.71 17.09 8.62
N VAL A 357 3.60 17.16 7.30
CA VAL A 357 3.71 15.97 6.44
C VAL A 357 5.08 15.32 6.56
N LEU A 358 6.15 16.10 6.73
CA LEU A 358 7.49 15.58 7.01
C LEU A 358 7.64 14.99 8.43
N ARG A 359 6.71 15.27 9.35
CA ARG A 359 6.64 14.67 10.70
C ARG A 359 5.67 13.48 10.79
N ASP A 360 4.55 13.56 10.05
CA ASP A 360 3.41 12.65 10.01
C ASP A 360 3.57 11.57 8.93
N ASP A 361 4.63 11.62 8.11
CA ASP A 361 5.04 10.52 7.24
C ASP A 361 5.88 9.54 8.08
N PRO A 362 5.30 8.41 8.55
CA PRO A 362 6.05 7.30 9.11
C PRO A 362 6.82 6.55 8.02
N GLY A 363 6.96 7.11 6.80
CA GLY A 363 8.05 6.82 5.87
C GLY A 363 9.40 7.06 6.56
N VAL A 364 9.68 6.13 7.46
CA VAL A 364 10.79 5.93 8.37
C VAL A 364 11.80 7.05 8.25
N MET A 365 11.63 8.11 9.03
CA MET A 365 12.78 8.93 9.40
C MET A 365 13.70 8.01 10.19
N MET A 366 14.59 7.29 9.50
CA MET A 366 15.69 6.58 10.13
C MET A 366 16.40 7.64 10.96
N THR A 367 16.26 7.58 12.27
CA THR A 367 16.90 8.54 13.16
C THR A 367 18.31 8.02 13.49
N PRO A 368 19.27 8.92 13.78
CA PRO A 368 20.55 8.49 14.31
C PRO A 368 20.42 7.60 15.56
N ASN A 369 19.40 7.86 16.39
CA ASN A 369 19.03 7.00 17.52
C ASN A 369 18.68 5.57 17.07
N LEU A 370 17.78 5.40 16.10
CA LEU A 370 17.37 4.09 15.60
C LEU A 370 18.56 3.31 15.04
N VAL A 371 19.38 3.96 14.20
CA VAL A 371 20.59 3.33 13.65
C VAL A 371 21.54 2.87 14.75
N VAL A 372 21.78 3.71 15.77
CA VAL A 372 22.65 3.33 16.90
C VAL A 372 22.06 2.18 17.70
N THR A 373 20.74 2.13 17.90
CA THR A 373 20.04 1.04 18.59
C THR A 373 20.16 -0.28 17.84
N GLU A 374 19.98 -0.28 16.52
CA GLU A 374 20.09 -1.52 15.73
C GLU A 374 21.53 -2.01 15.62
N VAL A 375 22.48 -1.09 15.44
CA VAL A 375 23.91 -1.42 15.51
C VAL A 375 24.28 -1.96 16.90
N SER A 376 23.69 -1.41 17.96
CA SER A 376 23.86 -1.87 19.33
C SER A 376 23.39 -3.30 19.51
N LYS A 377 22.18 -3.65 19.05
CA LYS A 377 21.64 -5.00 19.08
C LYS A 377 22.50 -5.98 18.29
N PHE A 378 22.89 -5.60 17.07
CA PHE A 378 23.68 -6.46 16.17
C PHE A 378 25.04 -6.82 16.75
N TYR A 379 25.75 -5.86 17.35
CA TYR A 379 27.08 -6.08 17.91
C TYR A 379 27.08 -6.44 19.40
N GLY A 380 25.92 -6.42 20.06
CA GLY A 380 25.80 -6.67 21.51
C GLY A 380 26.52 -5.62 22.37
N ILE A 381 26.52 -4.35 21.95
CA ILE A 381 27.19 -3.24 22.65
C ILE A 381 26.18 -2.16 23.00
N GLU A 382 26.19 -1.69 24.25
CA GLU A 382 25.31 -0.61 24.70
C GLU A 382 25.36 0.66 23.81
N PRO A 383 24.21 1.29 23.47
CA PRO A 383 24.12 2.47 22.60
C PRO A 383 25.03 3.62 23.05
N ASP A 384 25.09 3.88 24.36
CA ASP A 384 25.94 4.92 24.94
C ASP A 384 27.43 4.64 24.73
N THR A 385 27.83 3.36 24.69
CA THR A 385 29.21 2.97 24.43
C THR A 385 29.60 3.25 22.99
N ILE A 386 28.67 3.04 22.05
CA ILE A 386 28.83 3.39 20.63
C ILE A 386 28.98 4.92 20.46
N ARG A 387 28.17 5.71 21.18
CA ARG A 387 28.23 7.19 21.16
C ARG A 387 29.40 7.78 21.92
N SER A 388 29.95 7.06 22.88
CA SER A 388 31.01 7.56 23.73
C SER A 388 32.29 7.88 22.94
N THR A 389 33.14 8.74 23.51
CA THR A 389 34.49 8.99 22.99
C THR A 389 35.48 7.85 23.28
N SER A 390 35.00 6.75 23.89
CA SER A 390 35.80 5.60 24.33
C SER A 390 36.63 4.98 23.21
N ARG A 391 37.90 4.69 23.53
CA ARG A 391 38.88 4.04 22.64
C ARG A 391 38.89 2.51 22.76
N ARG A 392 37.90 1.90 23.43
CA ARG A 392 37.79 0.44 23.50
C ARG A 392 37.69 -0.13 22.08
N LYS A 393 38.50 -1.16 21.79
CA LYS A 393 38.58 -1.78 20.46
C LYS A 393 37.24 -2.34 20.00
N GLU A 394 36.46 -2.89 20.93
CA GLU A 394 35.14 -3.49 20.69
C GLU A 394 34.11 -2.48 20.16
N ALA A 395 34.17 -1.21 20.60
CA ALA A 395 33.23 -0.17 20.18
C ALA A 395 33.66 0.56 18.89
N LEU A 396 34.85 0.26 18.35
CA LEU A 396 35.40 0.99 17.21
C LEU A 396 34.65 0.66 15.91
N VAL A 397 34.53 -0.63 15.58
CA VAL A 397 33.86 -1.09 14.36
C VAL A 397 32.36 -0.73 14.39
N PRO A 398 31.61 -0.99 15.48
CA PRO A 398 30.19 -0.65 15.56
C PRO A 398 29.95 0.87 15.40
N ARG A 399 30.79 1.72 16.01
CA ARG A 399 30.71 3.18 15.82
C ARG A 399 30.96 3.60 14.38
N GLN A 400 31.97 3.02 13.73
CA GLN A 400 32.26 3.32 12.32
C GLN A 400 31.10 2.89 11.42
N VAL A 401 30.52 1.72 11.68
CA VAL A 401 29.34 1.21 10.97
C VAL A 401 28.14 2.11 11.19
N ALA A 402 27.86 2.56 12.43
CA ALA A 402 26.78 3.50 12.70
C ALA A 402 26.96 4.83 11.94
N MET A 403 28.17 5.39 11.92
CA MET A 403 28.48 6.62 11.16
C MET A 403 28.28 6.43 9.65
N TYR A 404 28.70 5.28 9.12
CA TYR A 404 28.50 4.90 7.72
C TYR A 404 27.01 4.79 7.38
N LEU A 405 26.23 4.05 8.18
CA LEU A 405 24.80 3.83 7.95
C LEU A 405 23.99 5.13 8.08
N ILE A 406 24.32 5.99 9.05
CA ILE A 406 23.71 7.33 9.16
C ILE A 406 24.01 8.17 7.91
N ARG A 407 25.24 8.10 7.38
CA ARG A 407 25.60 8.82 6.16
C ARG A 407 24.86 8.28 4.93
N GLU A 408 24.79 6.95 4.79
CA GLU A 408 24.21 6.29 3.62
C GLU A 408 22.67 6.38 3.62
N LYS A 409 22.03 6.16 4.76
CA LYS A 409 20.57 6.03 4.85
C LYS A 409 19.84 7.30 5.24
N ILE A 410 20.44 8.10 6.12
CA ILE A 410 19.82 9.35 6.63
C ILE A 410 20.32 10.56 5.83
N GLY A 411 21.52 10.47 5.25
CA GLY A 411 22.09 11.54 4.44
C GLY A 411 22.69 12.71 5.24
N LEU A 412 22.86 12.57 6.56
CA LEU A 412 23.45 13.63 7.39
C LEU A 412 24.86 14.02 6.93
N SER A 413 25.18 15.30 7.03
CA SER A 413 26.51 15.83 6.71
C SER A 413 27.57 15.35 7.72
N LEU A 414 28.85 15.33 7.30
CA LEU A 414 29.95 14.93 8.19
C LEU A 414 30.00 15.74 9.51
N PRO A 415 29.73 17.07 9.52
CA PRO A 415 29.64 17.83 10.76
C PRO A 415 28.42 17.47 11.63
N GLU A 416 27.28 17.10 11.03
CA GLU A 416 26.09 16.66 11.76
C GLU A 416 26.32 15.32 12.45
N ILE A 417 26.90 14.35 11.73
CA ILE A 417 27.31 13.07 12.30
C ILE A 417 28.38 13.30 13.39
N GLY A 418 29.31 14.22 13.17
CA GLY A 418 30.32 14.58 14.17
C GLY A 418 29.71 15.04 15.49
N ARG A 419 28.67 15.88 15.44
CA ARG A 419 27.93 16.34 16.63
C ARG A 419 27.25 15.19 17.38
N GLU A 420 26.66 14.24 16.65
CA GLU A 420 25.97 13.08 17.23
C GLU A 420 26.90 12.16 18.05
N PHE A 421 28.16 12.04 17.65
CA PHE A 421 29.14 11.16 18.30
C PHE A 421 30.23 11.91 19.09
N GLY A 422 30.13 13.25 19.19
CA GLY A 422 31.17 14.08 19.80
C GLY A 422 32.55 13.95 19.13
N LYS A 423 32.58 13.94 17.79
CA LYS A 423 33.78 13.75 16.95
C LYS A 423 33.93 14.84 15.89
N ASP A 424 35.16 15.11 15.49
CA ASP A 424 35.44 15.98 14.36
C ASP A 424 35.01 15.35 13.02
N HIS A 425 34.59 16.19 12.07
CA HIS A 425 34.15 15.76 10.73
C HIS A 425 35.20 14.92 9.98
N THR A 426 36.49 15.15 10.22
CA THR A 426 37.60 14.35 9.65
C THR A 426 37.65 12.93 10.24
N THR A 427 37.25 12.76 11.49
CA THR A 427 37.15 11.44 12.14
C THR A 427 36.00 10.65 11.54
N VAL A 428 34.86 11.30 11.28
CA VAL A 428 33.71 10.69 10.61
C VAL A 428 34.06 10.28 9.19
N MET A 429 34.74 11.15 8.43
CA MET A 429 35.21 10.83 7.07
C MET A 429 36.12 9.60 7.05
N ASN A 430 37.08 9.52 7.97
CA ASN A 430 37.96 8.37 8.09
C ASN A 430 37.22 7.09 8.50
N ALA A 431 36.21 7.19 9.36
CA ALA A 431 35.36 6.07 9.77
C ALA A 431 34.58 5.49 8.59
N ILE A 432 33.92 6.34 7.81
CA ILE A 432 33.15 5.95 6.61
C ILE A 432 34.05 5.24 5.61
N ARG A 433 35.21 5.84 5.26
CA ARG A 433 36.17 5.25 4.34
C ARG A 433 36.65 3.87 4.82
N LYS A 434 36.79 3.68 6.14
CA LYS A 434 37.23 2.40 6.71
C LYS A 434 36.20 1.29 6.50
N VAL A 435 34.92 1.61 6.67
CA VAL A 435 33.82 0.67 6.43
C VAL A 435 33.75 0.30 4.94
N GLU A 436 33.85 1.28 4.04
CA GLU A 436 33.89 1.04 2.59
C GLU A 436 35.07 0.14 2.18
N GLU A 437 36.27 0.40 2.72
CA GLU A 437 37.45 -0.45 2.51
C GLU A 437 37.23 -1.89 3.00
N MET A 438 36.56 -2.08 4.14
CA MET A 438 36.25 -3.39 4.69
C MET A 438 35.22 -4.13 3.84
N MET A 439 34.14 -3.46 3.42
CA MET A 439 33.12 -4.04 2.53
C MET A 439 33.68 -4.40 1.15
N ALA A 440 34.72 -3.70 0.67
CA ALA A 440 35.38 -4.04 -0.59
C ALA A 440 36.27 -5.30 -0.49
N LYS A 441 36.82 -5.58 0.70
CA LYS A 441 37.75 -6.69 0.94
C LYS A 441 37.08 -7.96 1.44
N ASP A 442 35.96 -7.82 2.15
CA ASP A 442 35.28 -8.90 2.84
C ASP A 442 33.81 -8.99 2.41
N PRO A 443 33.46 -9.96 1.54
CA PRO A 443 32.08 -10.20 1.11
C PRO A 443 31.13 -10.55 2.26
N GLU A 444 31.62 -11.19 3.33
CA GLU A 444 30.80 -11.57 4.48
C GLU A 444 30.47 -10.33 5.32
N PHE A 445 31.45 -9.47 5.57
CA PHE A 445 31.21 -8.16 6.20
C PHE A 445 30.26 -7.31 5.37
N LYS A 446 30.40 -7.30 4.04
CA LYS A 446 29.47 -6.60 3.16
C LYS A 446 28.04 -7.13 3.24
N ALA A 447 27.86 -8.44 3.39
CA ALA A 447 26.54 -9.04 3.61
C ALA A 447 25.98 -8.61 4.97
N GLN A 448 26.77 -8.69 6.04
CA GLN A 448 26.37 -8.26 7.39
C GLN A 448 25.90 -6.80 7.43
N ILE A 449 26.63 -5.88 6.80
CA ILE A 449 26.24 -4.46 6.74
C ILE A 449 24.95 -4.26 5.93
N LYS A 450 24.74 -5.04 4.86
CA LYS A 450 23.50 -5.01 4.08
C LYS A 450 22.31 -5.54 4.87
N ASP A 451 22.49 -6.63 5.60
CA ASP A 451 21.46 -7.23 6.45
C ASP A 451 21.07 -6.25 7.57
N LEU A 452 22.07 -5.68 8.25
CA LEU A 452 21.84 -4.65 9.27
C LEU A 452 21.16 -3.40 8.71
N SER A 453 21.57 -2.96 7.52
CA SER A 453 20.91 -1.87 6.78
C SER A 453 19.45 -2.19 6.47
N PHE A 454 19.15 -3.44 6.13
CA PHE A 454 17.79 -3.90 5.81
C PHE A 454 16.93 -4.01 7.08
N ASP A 455 17.48 -4.51 8.18
CA ASP A 455 16.79 -4.63 9.47
C ASP A 455 16.44 -3.26 10.06
N ILE A 456 17.35 -2.27 9.94
CA ILE A 456 17.07 -0.86 10.28
C ILE A 456 15.89 -0.30 9.48
N SER A 457 15.71 -0.78 8.26
CA SER A 457 14.59 -0.38 7.39
C SER A 457 13.29 -1.13 7.75
N ARG A 458 13.37 -2.24 8.50
CA ARG A 458 12.26 -3.15 8.86
C ARG A 458 11.67 -2.95 10.25
N GLU A 459 12.43 -2.50 11.25
CA GLU A 459 11.94 -2.27 12.63
C GLU A 459 10.99 -1.06 12.76
N ASN A 460 10.28 -0.72 11.68
CA ASN A 460 9.30 0.35 11.63
C ASN A 460 7.94 -0.17 11.18
#